data_AF-A0A378AQT0-F1
#
_entry.id   AF-A0A378AQT0-F1
#
_cell.length_a   1.000
_cell.length_b   1.000
_cell.length_c   1.000
_cell.angle_alpha   90.00
_cell.angle_beta   90.00
_cell.angle_gamma   90.00
#
_symmetry.space_group_name_H-M   'P 1'
#
loop_
_entity.id
_entity.type
_entity.pdbx_description
1 polymer ?
#
loop_
_entity_poly.entity_id
_entity_poly.type
_entity_poly.pdbx_seq_one_letter_code
_entity_poly.pdbx_strand_id
1 'polypeptide(L)'
;MKTGYTSTPFFFFEDADDHAGNSTVAFTIREGRLFTLRERELPAFRLYRMRVRNQTLVDGNAYELLLDLFETKIEQLADEIENIYSDLEKLSRVIMEGHQGDEYDEALSTLAELEDIGWKVRLCLMDTQRALNFLVRKARLPAGQLEQAREILRDIESLLPPQRIAVPEGELPDAGGDGFYQYRAEPHHQDLLGGLGGIPAANSGGLPVTGNEL
;
A
#
# COMPACT_ATOMS: atom_id res chain seq x y z
N MET A 1 -4.82 28.36 -13.99
CA MET A 1 -4.00 27.59 -13.03
C MET A 1 -3.34 26.44 -13.78
N LYS A 2 -2.00 26.40 -13.88
CA LYS A 2 -1.31 25.21 -14.40
C LYS A 2 -1.38 24.14 -13.32
N THR A 3 -2.30 23.19 -13.48
CA THR A 3 -2.49 22.06 -12.57
C THR A 3 -1.23 21.19 -12.58
N GLY A 4 -0.45 21.22 -11.50
CA GLY A 4 0.61 20.22 -11.27
C GLY A 4 -0.01 18.91 -10.78
N TYR A 5 0.59 17.78 -11.13
CA TYR A 5 0.22 16.49 -10.57
C TYR A 5 1.01 16.27 -9.29
N THR A 6 0.33 15.90 -8.20
CA THR A 6 0.98 15.46 -6.95
C THR A 6 0.29 14.19 -6.47
N SER A 7 1.08 13.17 -6.13
CA SER A 7 0.61 11.94 -5.52
C SER A 7 1.64 11.45 -4.50
N THR A 8 1.17 10.73 -3.50
CA THR A 8 2.02 10.19 -2.42
C THR A 8 1.81 8.68 -2.28
N PRO A 9 2.10 7.88 -3.32
CA PRO A 9 1.89 6.46 -3.25
C PRO A 9 2.89 5.76 -2.31
N PHE A 10 2.49 4.61 -1.78
CA PHE A 10 3.38 3.70 -1.07
C PHE A 10 4.37 3.04 -2.03
N PHE A 11 5.52 2.63 -1.54
CA PHE A 11 6.51 1.80 -2.24
C PHE A 11 6.96 0.71 -1.28
N PHE A 12 6.90 -0.54 -1.74
CA PHE A 12 7.34 -1.69 -0.97
C PHE A 12 8.87 -1.73 -0.89
N PHE A 13 9.37 -2.21 0.24
CA PHE A 13 10.77 -2.50 0.45
C PHE A 13 10.92 -3.65 1.43
N GLU A 14 12.07 -4.29 1.38
CA GLU A 14 12.60 -5.13 2.44
C GLU A 14 13.87 -4.47 2.98
N ASP A 15 14.05 -4.50 4.30
CA ASP A 15 15.26 -4.00 4.92
C ASP A 15 16.33 -5.10 5.05
N ALA A 16 17.41 -4.82 5.77
CA ALA A 16 18.54 -5.74 5.88
C ALA A 16 18.26 -6.96 6.78
N ASP A 17 17.18 -6.91 7.56
CA ASP A 17 16.74 -7.97 8.46
C ASP A 17 15.53 -8.71 7.86
N ASP A 18 15.38 -8.65 6.53
CA ASP A 18 14.28 -9.22 5.74
C ASP A 18 12.88 -8.78 6.19
N HIS A 19 12.78 -7.62 6.85
CA HIS A 19 11.48 -7.06 7.23
C HIS A 19 10.86 -6.28 6.07
N ALA A 20 9.73 -6.78 5.58
CA ALA A 20 8.91 -6.11 4.59
C ALA A 20 8.23 -4.86 5.16
N GLY A 21 8.15 -3.79 4.36
CA GLY A 21 7.51 -2.54 4.74
C GLY A 21 7.07 -1.70 3.55
N ASN A 22 6.27 -0.67 3.85
CA ASN A 22 5.82 0.31 2.87
C ASN A 22 6.34 1.71 3.25
N SER A 23 6.95 2.42 2.30
CA SER A 23 7.38 3.81 2.45
C SER A 23 6.59 4.70 1.51
N THR A 24 6.10 5.83 1.99
CA THR A 24 5.46 6.82 1.11
C THR A 24 6.52 7.55 0.28
N VAL A 25 6.18 7.83 -0.98
CA VAL A 25 6.99 8.67 -1.87
C VAL A 25 6.12 9.75 -2.47
N ALA A 26 6.49 11.02 -2.26
CA ALA A 26 5.79 12.14 -2.88
C ALA A 26 6.33 12.40 -4.28
N PHE A 27 5.46 12.28 -5.28
CA PHE A 27 5.72 12.67 -6.66
C PHE A 27 5.09 14.02 -6.93
N THR A 28 5.82 14.91 -7.59
CA THR A 28 5.26 16.16 -8.10
C THR A 28 5.75 16.42 -9.51
N ILE A 29 4.84 16.58 -10.46
CA ILE A 29 5.15 17.02 -11.82
C ILE A 29 4.76 18.48 -11.97
N ARG A 30 5.75 19.31 -12.26
CA ARG A 30 5.56 20.74 -12.55
C ARG A 30 6.47 21.17 -13.69
N GLU A 31 5.89 21.88 -14.65
CA GLU A 31 6.62 22.45 -15.79
C GLU A 31 7.46 21.42 -16.58
N GLY A 32 6.93 20.20 -16.74
CA GLY A 32 7.62 19.12 -17.45
C GLY A 32 8.76 18.46 -16.67
N ARG A 33 8.91 18.75 -15.37
CA ARG A 33 9.92 18.14 -14.49
C ARG A 33 9.26 17.28 -13.44
N LEU A 34 9.83 16.10 -13.20
CA LEU A 34 9.43 15.17 -12.14
C LEU A 34 10.29 15.40 -10.89
N PHE A 35 9.65 15.65 -9.76
CA PHE A 35 10.28 15.70 -8.45
C PHE A 35 9.81 14.50 -7.62
N THR A 36 10.75 13.83 -6.95
CA THR A 36 10.47 12.72 -6.04
C THR A 36 11.06 13.03 -4.67
N LEU A 37 10.27 12.89 -3.61
CA LEU A 37 10.69 13.06 -2.22
C LEU A 37 10.37 11.76 -1.46
N ARG A 38 11.38 11.21 -0.80
CA ARG A 38 11.31 9.95 -0.07
C ARG A 38 12.28 10.00 1.11
N GLU A 39 11.97 9.26 2.17
CA GLU A 39 12.77 9.22 3.40
C GLU A 39 13.88 8.18 3.37
N ARG A 40 13.81 7.22 2.43
CA ARG A 40 14.78 6.13 2.27
C ARG A 40 15.07 5.80 0.82
N GLU A 41 16.15 5.06 0.59
CA GLU A 41 16.39 4.39 -0.68
C GLU A 41 15.42 3.22 -0.84
N LEU A 42 14.92 3.03 -2.06
CA LEU A 42 13.88 2.04 -2.38
C LEU A 42 14.34 1.15 -3.53
N PRO A 43 14.07 -0.17 -3.48
CA PRO A 43 14.51 -1.11 -4.51
C PRO A 43 14.07 -0.70 -5.93
N ALA A 44 12.81 -0.26 -6.12
CA ALA A 44 12.28 0.17 -7.41
C ALA A 44 13.09 1.34 -8.02
N PHE A 45 13.44 2.33 -7.19
CA PHE A 45 14.25 3.47 -7.63
C PHE A 45 15.68 3.06 -7.99
N ARG A 46 16.28 2.17 -7.21
CA ARG A 46 17.62 1.65 -7.48
C ARG A 46 17.65 0.89 -8.81
N LEU A 47 16.69 -0.01 -9.01
CA LEU A 47 16.57 -0.81 -10.23
C LEU A 47 16.30 0.07 -11.46
N TYR A 48 15.36 1.01 -11.35
CA TYR A 48 15.06 1.94 -12.44
C TYR A 48 16.29 2.78 -12.84
N ARG A 49 17.04 3.31 -11.86
CA ARG A 49 18.28 4.06 -12.10
C ARG A 49 19.36 3.22 -12.80
N MET A 50 19.40 1.92 -12.55
CA MET A 50 20.32 1.02 -13.26
C MET A 50 19.89 0.82 -14.71
N ARG A 51 18.58 0.64 -14.96
CA ARG A 51 18.01 0.41 -16.30
C ARG A 51 18.11 1.63 -17.20
N VAL A 52 17.76 2.82 -16.71
CA VAL A 52 17.75 4.06 -17.50
C VAL A 52 19.14 4.47 -18.02
N ARG A 53 20.23 3.92 -17.44
CA ARG A 53 21.59 4.13 -17.97
C ARG A 53 21.79 3.49 -19.35
N ASN A 54 21.06 2.42 -19.64
CA ASN A 54 21.20 1.60 -20.84
C ASN A 54 19.93 1.60 -21.71
N GLN A 55 18.88 2.31 -21.31
CA GLN A 55 17.61 2.41 -22.01
C GLN A 55 17.36 3.84 -22.44
N THR A 56 16.91 4.03 -23.68
CA THR A 56 16.47 5.32 -24.19
C THR A 56 14.97 5.47 -23.97
N LEU A 57 14.57 6.59 -23.37
CA LEU A 57 13.15 6.98 -23.29
C LEU A 57 12.60 7.23 -24.69
N VAL A 58 11.36 6.87 -24.92
CA VAL A 58 10.64 7.01 -26.18
C VAL A 58 10.26 8.47 -26.41
N ASP A 59 9.54 9.06 -25.45
CA ASP A 59 9.04 10.45 -25.56
C ASP A 59 9.92 11.44 -24.75
N GLY A 60 10.70 10.95 -23.79
CA GLY A 60 11.61 11.74 -22.97
C GLY A 60 10.92 12.72 -22.02
N ASN A 61 9.73 12.38 -21.52
CA ASN A 61 8.93 13.30 -20.69
C ASN A 61 8.74 12.84 -19.23
N ALA A 62 8.35 13.77 -18.36
CA ALA A 62 8.19 13.50 -16.93
C ALA A 62 7.09 12.48 -16.59
N TYR A 63 6.08 12.31 -17.43
CA TYR A 63 5.04 11.30 -17.22
C TYR A 63 5.54 9.90 -17.59
N GLU A 64 6.30 9.78 -18.67
CA GLU A 64 6.98 8.52 -19.03
C GLU A 64 7.88 8.04 -17.89
N LEU A 65 8.77 8.91 -17.39
CA LEU A 65 9.62 8.61 -16.22
C LEU A 65 8.82 8.15 -14.98
N LEU A 66 7.66 8.76 -14.74
CA LEU A 66 6.79 8.39 -13.62
C LEU A 66 6.18 7.00 -13.84
N LEU A 67 5.71 6.72 -15.06
CA LEU A 67 5.06 5.47 -15.40
C LEU A 67 6.05 4.31 -15.47
N ASP A 68 7.24 4.50 -16.03
CA ASP A 68 8.29 3.46 -16.04
C ASP A 68 8.70 3.06 -14.60
N LEU A 69 8.70 4.03 -13.68
CA LEU A 69 8.97 3.76 -12.27
C LEU A 69 7.82 2.97 -11.63
N PHE A 70 6.57 3.25 -12.02
CA PHE A 70 5.42 2.45 -11.58
C PHE A 70 5.45 1.04 -12.19
N GLU A 71 5.85 0.86 -13.44
CA GLU A 71 6.09 -0.47 -14.03
C GLU A 71 7.14 -1.24 -13.24
N THR A 72 8.30 -0.63 -12.99
CA THR A 72 9.38 -1.24 -12.20
C THR A 72 8.88 -1.62 -10.79
N LYS A 73 8.00 -0.80 -10.21
CA LYS A 73 7.36 -1.10 -8.92
C LYS A 73 6.41 -2.30 -9.04
N ILE A 74 5.57 -2.37 -10.07
CA ILE A 74 4.61 -3.47 -10.26
C ILE A 74 5.34 -4.79 -10.51
N GLU A 75 6.42 -4.78 -11.29
CA GLU A 75 7.30 -5.94 -11.50
C GLU A 75 7.82 -6.48 -10.15
N GLN A 76 8.36 -5.60 -9.30
CA GLN A 76 8.81 -6.01 -7.97
C GLN A 76 7.68 -6.58 -7.11
N LEU A 77 6.49 -5.96 -7.12
CA LEU A 77 5.35 -6.49 -6.36
C LEU A 77 4.87 -7.84 -6.92
N ALA A 78 5.02 -8.09 -8.21
CA ALA A 78 4.71 -9.39 -8.81
C ALA A 78 5.71 -10.46 -8.35
N ASP A 79 7.00 -10.14 -8.31
CA ASP A 79 8.05 -11.02 -7.79
C ASP A 79 7.75 -11.41 -6.32
N GLU A 80 7.34 -10.44 -5.48
CA GLU A 80 6.98 -10.75 -4.09
C GLU A 80 5.75 -11.64 -3.97
N ILE A 81 4.76 -11.47 -4.85
CA ILE A 81 3.59 -12.36 -4.89
C ILE A 81 4.02 -13.78 -5.26
N GLU A 82 4.95 -13.94 -6.21
CA GLU A 82 5.49 -15.24 -6.61
C GLU A 82 6.26 -15.91 -5.47
N ASN A 83 7.05 -15.14 -4.71
CA ASN A 83 7.74 -15.62 -3.52
C ASN A 83 6.74 -16.13 -2.47
N ILE A 84 5.71 -15.34 -2.16
CA ILE A 84 4.65 -15.73 -1.20
C ILE A 84 3.98 -17.05 -1.63
N TYR A 85 3.61 -17.19 -2.91
CA TYR A 85 2.98 -18.43 -3.39
C TYR A 85 3.91 -19.63 -3.29
N SER A 86 5.20 -19.45 -3.60
CA SER A 86 6.22 -20.49 -3.51
C SER A 86 6.41 -20.96 -2.06
N ASP A 87 6.42 -20.03 -1.10
CA ASP A 87 6.59 -20.35 0.31
C ASP A 87 5.33 -20.94 0.94
N LEU A 88 4.13 -20.49 0.53
CA LEU A 88 2.87 -21.13 0.89
C LEU A 88 2.79 -22.57 0.38
N GLU A 89 3.33 -22.88 -0.80
CA GLU A 89 3.38 -24.25 -1.30
C GLU A 89 4.27 -25.15 -0.42
N LYS A 90 5.45 -24.67 -0.03
CA LYS A 90 6.35 -25.40 0.87
C LYS A 90 5.69 -25.63 2.23
N LEU A 91 5.09 -24.57 2.79
CA LEU A 91 4.38 -24.61 4.06
C LEU A 91 3.22 -25.62 4.03
N SER A 92 2.44 -25.64 2.95
CA SER A 92 1.34 -26.59 2.75
C SER A 92 1.82 -28.04 2.82
N ARG A 93 2.98 -28.37 2.25
CA ARG A 93 3.56 -29.72 2.33
C ARG A 93 3.93 -30.10 3.76
N VAL A 94 4.57 -29.20 4.51
CA VAL A 94 4.95 -29.43 5.92
C VAL A 94 3.71 -29.75 6.77
N ILE A 95 2.63 -28.99 6.59
CA ILE A 95 1.36 -29.20 7.30
C ILE A 95 0.72 -30.55 6.92
N MET A 96 0.74 -30.93 5.64
CA MET A 96 0.14 -32.18 5.15
C MET A 96 0.90 -33.43 5.56
N GLU A 97 2.21 -33.33 5.77
CA GLU A 97 3.06 -34.43 6.26
C GLU A 97 2.81 -34.76 7.74
N GLY A 98 2.03 -33.94 8.45
CA GLY A 98 1.50 -34.26 9.78
C GLY A 98 2.53 -34.14 10.91
N HIS A 99 3.56 -33.31 10.73
CA HIS A 99 4.54 -33.01 11.76
C HIS A 99 3.86 -32.37 12.99
N GLN A 100 4.26 -32.79 14.20
CA GLN A 100 3.69 -32.32 15.48
C GLN A 100 4.77 -31.67 16.36
N GLY A 101 4.37 -30.66 17.13
CA GLY A 101 5.26 -29.93 18.04
C GLY A 101 5.87 -28.69 17.37
N ASP A 102 7.16 -28.46 17.59
CA ASP A 102 7.87 -27.22 17.23
C ASP A 102 7.76 -26.86 15.73
N GLU A 103 7.73 -27.85 14.83
CA GLU A 103 7.61 -27.63 13.38
C GLU A 103 6.24 -27.04 12.97
N TYR A 104 5.18 -27.32 13.74
CA TYR A 104 3.86 -26.73 13.50
C TYR A 104 3.80 -25.27 13.96
N ASP A 105 4.47 -24.93 15.06
CA ASP A 105 4.55 -23.56 15.55
C ASP A 105 5.40 -22.67 14.61
N GLU A 106 6.47 -23.22 14.06
CA GLU A 106 7.28 -22.57 13.01
C GLU A 106 6.47 -22.37 11.72
N ALA A 107 5.68 -23.37 11.32
CA ALA A 107 4.76 -23.27 10.18
C ALA A 107 3.71 -22.16 10.38
N LEU A 108 3.11 -22.06 11.56
CA LEU A 108 2.16 -20.99 11.88
C LEU A 108 2.81 -19.60 11.89
N SER A 109 4.03 -19.50 12.43
CA SER A 109 4.79 -18.25 12.43
C SER A 109 5.10 -17.79 11.00
N THR A 110 5.57 -18.71 10.16
CA THR A 110 5.81 -18.47 8.73
C THR A 110 4.53 -18.02 8.02
N LEU A 111 3.38 -18.65 8.31
CA LEU A 111 2.10 -18.25 7.71
C LEU A 111 1.73 -16.80 8.05
N ALA A 112 1.90 -16.41 9.32
CA ALA A 112 1.60 -15.06 9.77
C ALA A 112 2.50 -14.01 9.11
N GLU A 113 3.78 -14.31 8.93
CA GLU A 113 4.72 -13.45 8.20
C GLU A 113 4.32 -13.31 6.73
N LEU A 114 4.04 -14.42 6.04
CA LEU A 114 3.58 -14.39 4.64
C LEU A 114 2.27 -13.61 4.47
N GLU A 115 1.33 -13.71 5.42
CA GLU A 115 0.10 -12.94 5.41
C GLU A 115 0.37 -11.43 5.55
N ASP A 116 1.25 -11.03 6.47
CA ASP A 116 1.62 -9.62 6.68
C ASP A 116 2.30 -9.02 5.44
N ILE A 117 3.25 -9.74 4.83
CA ILE A 117 3.89 -9.33 3.57
C ILE A 117 2.83 -9.18 2.46
N GLY A 118 1.95 -10.18 2.30
CA GLY A 118 0.86 -10.14 1.33
C GLY A 118 -0.08 -8.94 1.54
N TRP A 119 -0.37 -8.59 2.78
CA TRP A 119 -1.17 -7.41 3.13
C TRP A 119 -0.49 -6.10 2.72
N LYS A 120 0.82 -5.98 2.99
CA LYS A 120 1.63 -4.81 2.60
C LYS A 120 1.71 -4.66 1.09
N VAL A 121 1.92 -5.74 0.35
CA VAL A 121 1.91 -5.77 -1.12
C VAL A 121 0.54 -5.31 -1.66
N ARG A 122 -0.55 -5.88 -1.13
CA ARG A 122 -1.92 -5.52 -1.54
C ARG A 122 -2.23 -4.04 -1.30
N LEU A 123 -1.84 -3.50 -0.14
CA LEU A 123 -2.01 -2.08 0.16
C LEU A 123 -1.27 -1.21 -0.86
N CYS A 124 -0.04 -1.60 -1.22
CA CYS A 124 0.80 -0.92 -2.18
C CYS A 124 0.20 -0.94 -3.61
N LEU A 125 -0.37 -2.08 -4.04
CA LEU A 125 -1.08 -2.22 -5.32
C LEU A 125 -2.32 -1.33 -5.39
N MET A 126 -3.19 -1.40 -4.38
CA MET A 126 -4.44 -0.62 -4.33
C MET A 126 -4.18 0.90 -4.33
N ASP A 127 -3.15 1.33 -3.62
CA ASP A 127 -2.75 2.72 -3.57
C ASP A 127 -2.18 3.22 -4.92
N THR A 128 -1.38 2.40 -5.60
CA THR A 128 -0.93 2.67 -6.98
C THR A 128 -2.09 2.77 -7.95
N GLN A 129 -3.07 1.85 -7.84
CA GLN A 129 -4.27 1.85 -8.66
C GLN A 129 -5.03 3.17 -8.52
N ARG A 130 -5.16 3.69 -7.30
CA ARG A 130 -5.80 4.99 -7.02
C ARG A 130 -5.01 6.15 -7.64
N ALA A 131 -3.68 6.15 -7.48
CA ALA A 131 -2.81 7.18 -8.04
C ALA A 131 -2.83 7.21 -9.57
N LEU A 132 -2.84 6.05 -10.23
CA LEU A 132 -2.96 5.91 -11.68
C LEU A 132 -4.34 6.32 -12.19
N ASN A 133 -5.42 5.89 -11.53
CA ASN A 133 -6.77 6.33 -11.88
C ASN A 133 -6.92 7.85 -11.79
N PHE A 134 -6.33 8.47 -10.77
CA PHE A 134 -6.29 9.93 -10.66
C PHE A 134 -5.48 10.55 -11.81
N LEU A 135 -4.31 10.00 -12.14
CA LEU A 135 -3.47 10.46 -13.24
C LEU A 135 -4.21 10.40 -14.58
N VAL A 136 -4.82 9.27 -14.93
CA VAL A 136 -5.58 9.06 -16.18
C VAL A 136 -6.76 10.02 -16.29
N ARG A 137 -7.45 10.32 -15.17
CA ARG A 137 -8.62 11.21 -15.18
C ARG A 137 -8.29 12.69 -15.15
N LYS A 138 -7.16 13.09 -14.53
CA LYS A 138 -6.87 14.50 -14.21
C LYS A 138 -5.68 15.08 -14.96
N ALA A 139 -4.71 14.27 -15.36
CA ALA A 139 -3.58 14.72 -16.15
C ALA A 139 -3.90 14.64 -17.65
N ARG A 140 -3.43 15.62 -18.43
CA ARG A 140 -3.44 15.56 -19.89
C ARG A 140 -2.25 14.72 -20.34
N LEU A 141 -2.38 13.40 -20.24
CA LEU A 141 -1.36 12.46 -20.72
C LEU A 141 -1.33 12.41 -22.25
N PRO A 142 -0.15 12.36 -22.88
CA PRO A 142 -0.05 11.97 -24.29
C PRO A 142 -0.53 10.53 -24.51
N ALA A 143 -0.84 10.17 -25.75
CA ALA A 143 -1.47 8.90 -26.07
C ALA A 143 -0.64 7.68 -25.65
N GLY A 144 0.69 7.75 -25.79
CA GLY A 144 1.61 6.69 -25.34
C GLY A 144 1.51 6.44 -23.84
N GLN A 145 1.63 7.50 -23.03
CA GLN A 145 1.54 7.39 -21.56
C GLN A 145 0.13 7.02 -21.08
N LEU A 146 -0.92 7.37 -21.82
CA LEU A 146 -2.27 6.93 -21.50
C LEU A 146 -2.42 5.41 -21.64
N GLU A 147 -1.85 4.83 -22.70
CA GLU A 147 -1.90 3.38 -22.89
C GLU A 147 -0.99 2.65 -21.91
N GLN A 148 0.22 3.16 -21.67
CA GLN A 148 1.14 2.67 -20.64
C GLN A 148 0.46 2.63 -19.26
N ALA A 149 -0.21 3.72 -18.85
CA ALA A 149 -0.94 3.75 -17.59
C ALA A 149 -2.09 2.72 -17.52
N ARG A 150 -2.73 2.39 -18.65
CA ARG A 150 -3.77 1.35 -18.73
C ARG A 150 -3.18 -0.05 -18.66
N GLU A 151 -2.02 -0.29 -19.25
CA GLU A 151 -1.28 -1.55 -19.12
C GLU A 151 -0.97 -1.82 -17.65
N ILE A 152 -0.37 -0.84 -16.95
CA ILE A 152 -0.07 -0.99 -15.52
C ILE A 152 -1.35 -1.24 -14.70
N LEU A 153 -2.47 -0.58 -15.02
CA LEU A 153 -3.75 -0.83 -14.35
C LEU A 153 -4.25 -2.27 -14.58
N ARG A 154 -4.10 -2.82 -15.80
CA ARG A 154 -4.43 -4.22 -16.11
C ARG A 154 -3.54 -5.19 -15.35
N ASP A 155 -2.25 -4.90 -15.24
CA ASP A 155 -1.31 -5.73 -14.47
C ASP A 155 -1.67 -5.74 -12.98
N ILE A 156 -1.99 -4.58 -12.41
CA ILE A 156 -2.48 -4.48 -11.03
C ILE A 156 -3.76 -5.30 -10.84
N GLU A 157 -4.71 -5.23 -11.78
CA GLU A 157 -5.94 -6.03 -11.74
C GLU A 157 -5.67 -7.53 -11.83
N SER A 158 -4.64 -7.95 -12.58
CA SER A 158 -4.22 -9.35 -12.66
C SER A 158 -3.52 -9.84 -11.39
N LEU A 159 -2.76 -8.97 -10.71
CA LEU A 159 -2.02 -9.30 -9.49
C LEU A 159 -2.88 -9.28 -8.24
N LEU A 160 -3.91 -8.42 -8.21
CA LEU A 160 -4.90 -8.46 -7.14
C LEU A 160 -5.78 -9.71 -7.36
N PRO A 161 -5.71 -10.73 -6.47
CA PRO A 161 -6.61 -11.86 -6.61
C PRO A 161 -8.06 -11.36 -6.61
N PRO A 162 -8.97 -12.00 -7.38
CA PRO A 162 -10.39 -11.69 -7.29
C PRO A 162 -10.81 -11.78 -5.82
N GLN A 163 -11.67 -10.88 -5.32
CA GLN A 163 -12.27 -11.03 -3.99
C GLN A 163 -13.14 -12.29 -3.98
N ARG A 164 -12.54 -13.47 -3.86
CA ARG A 164 -13.27 -14.73 -3.82
C ARG A 164 -13.46 -15.12 -2.37
N ILE A 165 -14.48 -14.52 -1.77
CA ILE A 165 -15.32 -15.26 -0.83
C ILE A 165 -16.69 -15.36 -1.50
N ALA A 166 -16.83 -16.34 -2.40
CA ALA A 166 -18.11 -16.98 -2.58
C ALA A 166 -18.04 -18.24 -1.71
N VAL A 167 -18.46 -18.12 -0.45
CA VAL A 167 -18.92 -19.30 0.28
C VAL A 167 -20.15 -19.77 -0.49
N PRO A 168 -20.19 -21.00 -1.04
CA PRO A 168 -21.41 -21.51 -1.64
C PRO A 168 -22.48 -21.56 -0.54
N GLU A 169 -23.50 -20.70 -0.65
CA GLU A 169 -24.71 -20.85 0.15
C GLU A 169 -25.38 -22.16 -0.24
N GLY A 170 -25.53 -23.07 0.72
CA GLY A 170 -26.55 -24.11 0.67
C GLY A 170 -26.06 -25.55 0.68
N GLU A 171 -25.51 -26.01 1.80
CA GLU A 171 -25.92 -27.28 2.42
C GLU A 171 -25.48 -27.29 3.90
N LEU A 172 -26.22 -26.58 4.75
CA LEU A 172 -26.25 -26.85 6.18
C LEU A 172 -27.70 -26.92 6.69
N PRO A 173 -27.96 -27.79 7.68
CA PRO A 173 -29.30 -28.18 8.06
C PRO A 173 -30.01 -27.09 8.88
N ASP A 174 -31.33 -27.06 8.66
CA ASP A 174 -32.33 -26.22 9.32
C ASP A 174 -32.16 -26.23 10.85
N ALA A 175 -31.57 -25.16 11.39
CA ALA A 175 -31.59 -24.85 12.81
C ALA A 175 -31.85 -23.36 12.94
N GLY A 176 -33.12 -23.03 13.21
CA GLY A 176 -33.58 -21.67 13.41
C GLY A 176 -32.84 -20.94 14.54
N GLY A 177 -32.65 -19.64 14.35
CA GLY A 177 -32.14 -18.73 15.35
C GLY A 177 -31.46 -17.53 14.71
N ASP A 178 -32.09 -16.36 14.83
CA ASP A 178 -31.57 -15.05 14.43
C ASP A 178 -30.08 -14.86 14.76
N GLY A 179 -29.27 -14.54 13.75
CA GLY A 179 -27.85 -14.26 13.93
C GLY A 179 -27.17 -13.88 12.63
N PHE A 180 -27.29 -12.61 12.23
CA PHE A 180 -26.50 -12.02 11.15
C PHE A 180 -25.01 -12.03 11.52
N TYR A 181 -24.19 -12.82 10.83
CA TYR A 181 -22.73 -12.67 10.85
C TYR A 181 -22.28 -11.96 9.57
N GLN A 182 -22.20 -10.63 9.62
CA GLN A 182 -21.36 -9.85 8.71
C GLN A 182 -19.95 -9.77 9.31
N TYR A 183 -18.99 -10.50 8.76
CA TYR A 183 -17.58 -10.26 9.08
C TYR A 183 -17.08 -9.10 8.22
N ARG A 184 -17.09 -7.90 8.81
CA ARG A 184 -16.39 -6.72 8.29
C ARG A 184 -14.96 -6.75 8.86
N ALA A 185 -13.96 -7.03 8.03
CA ALA A 185 -12.57 -6.76 8.37
C ALA A 185 -12.33 -5.25 8.27
N GLU A 186 -12.36 -4.54 9.39
CA GLU A 186 -11.87 -3.16 9.51
C GLU A 186 -10.33 -3.19 9.60
N PRO A 187 -9.59 -2.29 8.93
CA PRO A 187 -8.15 -2.19 9.08
C PRO A 187 -7.80 -1.45 10.38
N HIS A 188 -7.32 -2.18 11.39
CA HIS A 188 -6.71 -1.57 12.56
C HIS A 188 -5.30 -1.07 12.24
N HIS A 189 -5.19 0.20 11.84
CA HIS A 189 -4.00 1.02 12.14
C HIS A 189 -4.29 2.52 11.91
N GLN A 190 -5.02 3.13 12.84
CA GLN A 190 -4.94 4.57 13.11
C GLN A 190 -4.92 4.75 14.61
N ASP A 191 -3.72 4.81 15.18
CA ASP A 191 -3.43 5.54 16.41
C ASP A 191 -1.92 5.53 16.61
N LEU A 192 -1.23 6.51 16.02
CA LEU A 192 0.10 6.97 16.46
C LEU A 192 0.54 8.29 15.79
N LEU A 193 -0.39 9.22 15.57
CA LEU A 193 -0.03 10.63 15.29
C LEU A 193 -1.11 11.56 15.87
N GLY A 194 -0.99 11.88 17.16
CA GLY A 194 -1.92 12.77 17.86
C GLY A 194 -1.40 13.23 19.22
N GLY A 195 -0.12 13.58 19.30
CA GLY A 195 0.57 13.91 20.55
C GLY A 195 1.06 15.34 20.67
N LEU A 196 0.33 16.35 20.17
CA LEU A 196 0.56 17.76 20.54
C LEU A 196 -0.72 18.59 20.41
N GLY A 197 -1.30 19.01 21.53
CA GLY A 197 -2.34 20.04 21.53
C GLY A 197 -3.31 19.97 22.70
N GLY A 198 -2.94 20.55 23.84
CA GLY A 198 -3.84 20.71 24.98
C GLY A 198 -3.35 21.74 25.98
N ILE A 199 -3.38 23.03 25.59
CA ILE A 199 -3.28 24.16 26.53
C ILE A 199 -4.69 24.35 27.14
N PRO A 200 -4.88 24.29 28.47
CA PRO A 200 -6.18 24.58 29.06
C PRO A 200 -6.43 26.09 29.11
N ALA A 201 -7.58 26.50 28.59
CA ALA A 201 -8.09 27.86 28.62
C ALA A 201 -8.41 28.33 30.05
N ALA A 202 -8.03 29.58 30.32
CA ALA A 202 -8.22 30.26 31.60
C ALA A 202 -9.71 30.42 31.96
N ASN A 203 -10.02 30.06 33.20
CA ASN A 203 -11.30 30.24 33.85
C ASN A 203 -11.47 31.74 34.21
N SER A 204 -12.34 32.46 33.50
CA SER A 204 -12.76 33.82 33.87
C SER A 204 -13.85 33.75 34.95
N GLY A 205 -13.43 33.46 36.18
CA GLY A 205 -14.24 33.61 37.39
C GLY A 205 -14.14 35.05 37.89
N GLY A 206 -15.28 35.75 37.92
CA GLY A 206 -15.39 37.10 38.48
C GLY A 206 -15.08 37.13 39.97
N LEU A 207 -14.30 38.13 40.38
CA LEU A 207 -14.13 38.54 41.77
C LEU A 207 -15.01 39.77 42.04
N PRO A 208 -15.69 39.86 43.20
CA PRO A 208 -16.53 40.99 43.54
C PRO A 208 -15.69 42.18 44.02
N VAL A 209 -16.19 43.37 43.72
CA VAL A 209 -15.70 44.65 44.26
C VAL A 209 -16.39 44.93 45.59
N THR A 210 -15.63 44.95 46.68
CA THR A 210 -15.89 45.63 47.96
C THR A 210 -14.49 45.94 48.54
N GLY A 211 -14.06 47.14 48.86
CA GLY A 211 -14.75 48.25 49.49
C GLY A 211 -14.28 48.36 50.95
N ASN A 212 -13.52 49.43 51.23
CA ASN A 212 -13.19 50.07 52.51
C ASN A 212 -11.96 49.69 53.36
N GLU A 213 -11.19 50.77 53.66
CA GLU A 213 -10.69 51.25 54.97
C GLU A 213 -9.73 50.34 55.74
N LEU A 214 -8.50 50.73 56.11
CA LEU A 214 -7.94 51.96 56.70
C LEU A 214 -6.44 52.06 56.37
#